data_AF-A0A520IAA0-F1
#
_entry.id   AF-A0A520IAA0-F1
#
_cell.length_a   1.000
_cell.length_b   1.000
_cell.length_c   1.000
_cell.angle_alpha   90.00
_cell.angle_beta   90.00
_cell.angle_gamma   90.00
#
_symmetry.space_group_name_H-M   'P 1'
#
loop_
_entity.id
_entity.type
_entity.pdbx_description
1 polymer ?
#
loop_
_entity_poly.entity_id
_entity_poly.type
_entity_poly.pdbx_seq_one_letter_code
_entity_poly.pdbx_strand_id
1 'polypeptide(L)'
;MSNKKYWQNFGDLTESERFQEAVKKEFQEELLPVEELDSKGLLESKTPRRDFLKYLGFSTAAAAIAASCEMPVRKAVPYLNRPDNLIPGVANYYASTYVNGGDAVSVIVKQRDGRPIKIEGNELSSLTKGGTSAQAQASVLDLYDTTRLRHPLQKTGNDFKEVTSFESFDKMVGEAIAGLGGRPLVLL
;
A
#
# COMPACT_ATOMS: atom_id res chain seq x y z
N MET A 1 8.36 33.06 -28.33
CA MET A 1 9.55 32.21 -28.55
C MET A 1 9.52 31.74 -30.00
N SER A 2 10.62 31.89 -30.73
CA SER A 2 10.75 31.50 -32.15
C SER A 2 10.67 29.98 -32.28
N ASN A 3 9.69 29.49 -33.04
CA ASN A 3 9.46 28.06 -33.22
C ASN A 3 10.46 27.53 -34.27
N LYS A 4 11.55 26.91 -33.80
CA LYS A 4 12.58 26.34 -34.68
C LYS A 4 12.02 25.07 -35.33
N LYS A 5 11.72 25.12 -36.63
CA LYS A 5 11.33 23.94 -37.42
C LYS A 5 12.57 23.09 -37.66
N TYR A 6 12.55 21.85 -37.17
CA TYR A 6 13.61 20.87 -37.41
C TYR A 6 13.12 19.90 -38.49
N TRP A 7 13.77 19.92 -39.65
CA TRP A 7 13.45 19.03 -40.75
C TRP A 7 14.10 17.66 -40.53
N GLN A 8 13.34 16.60 -40.78
CA GLN A 8 13.81 15.23 -40.54
C GLN A 8 14.53 14.64 -41.76
N ASN A 9 14.26 15.14 -42.96
CA ASN A 9 14.94 14.72 -44.19
C ASN A 9 14.98 15.84 -45.24
N PHE A 10 15.74 15.63 -46.32
CA PHE A 10 15.87 16.60 -47.41
C PHE A 10 14.56 16.80 -48.21
N GLY A 11 13.68 15.80 -48.25
CA GLY A 11 12.37 15.89 -48.90
C GLY A 11 11.40 16.84 -48.18
N ASP A 12 11.47 16.87 -46.85
CA ASP A 12 10.72 17.76 -45.94
C ASP A 12 11.22 19.21 -46.02
N LEU A 13 12.52 19.40 -46.23
CA LEU A 13 13.09 20.73 -46.46
C LEU A 13 12.70 21.32 -47.82
N THR A 14 12.63 20.48 -48.85
CA THR A 14 12.43 20.90 -50.25
C THR A 14 10.97 20.90 -50.70
N GLU A 15 10.05 20.41 -49.85
CA GLU A 15 8.61 20.27 -50.14
C GLU A 15 8.32 19.60 -51.50
N SER A 16 9.18 18.65 -51.91
CA SER A 16 9.04 17.97 -53.20
C SER A 16 7.68 17.25 -53.32
N GLU A 17 7.08 17.24 -54.51
CA GLU A 17 5.76 16.64 -54.75
C GLU A 17 5.70 15.16 -54.31
N ARG A 18 6.78 14.41 -54.55
CA ARG A 18 6.91 13.01 -54.11
C ARG A 18 6.89 12.85 -52.59
N PHE A 19 7.51 13.78 -51.85
CA PHE A 19 7.50 13.74 -50.40
C PHE A 19 6.11 14.05 -49.86
N GLN A 20 5.42 15.05 -50.43
CA GLN A 20 4.04 15.34 -50.05
C GLN A 20 3.07 14.20 -50.35
N GLU A 21 3.23 13.52 -51.49
CA GLU A 21 2.43 12.31 -51.80
C GLU A 21 2.73 11.15 -50.83
N ALA A 22 4.00 10.96 -50.45
CA ALA A 22 4.39 9.93 -49.50
C ALA A 22 3.81 10.21 -48.11
N VAL A 23 3.94 11.45 -47.61
CA VAL A 23 3.38 11.89 -46.31
C VAL A 23 1.86 11.75 -46.31
N LYS A 24 1.17 12.12 -47.39
CA LYS A 24 -0.29 11.92 -47.53
C LYS A 24 -0.69 10.44 -47.56
N LYS A 25 0.24 9.54 -47.91
CA LYS A 25 0.02 8.08 -47.95
C LYS A 25 0.55 7.34 -46.73
N GLU A 26 1.21 8.00 -45.76
CA GLU A 26 1.75 7.33 -44.57
C GLU A 26 0.64 6.76 -43.67
N PHE A 27 -0.52 7.40 -43.66
CA PHE A 27 -1.69 6.94 -42.91
C PHE A 27 -2.91 6.96 -43.82
N GLN A 28 -2.97 6.01 -44.77
CA GLN A 28 -4.19 5.82 -45.54
C GLN A 28 -5.30 5.37 -44.58
N GLU A 29 -6.34 6.20 -44.40
CA GLU A 29 -7.52 5.80 -43.64
C GLU A 29 -8.19 4.55 -44.24
N GLU A 30 -8.06 4.34 -45.56
CA GLU A 30 -8.46 3.12 -46.28
C GLU A 30 -7.74 1.83 -45.78
N LEU A 31 -6.56 1.94 -45.15
CA LEU A 31 -5.84 0.81 -44.56
C LEU A 31 -6.27 0.52 -43.11
N LEU A 32 -7.06 1.40 -42.50
CA LEU A 32 -7.72 1.08 -41.25
C LEU A 32 -8.78 0.02 -41.58
N PRO A 33 -8.71 -1.17 -40.97
CA PRO A 33 -9.66 -2.25 -41.23
C PRO A 33 -11.01 -1.95 -40.55
N VAL A 34 -11.56 -0.76 -40.75
CA VAL A 34 -12.87 -0.34 -40.26
C VAL A 34 -13.85 -0.25 -41.43
N GLU A 35 -13.38 0.12 -42.62
CA GLU A 35 -14.21 0.22 -43.84
C GLU A 35 -14.43 -1.12 -44.56
N GLU A 36 -13.56 -2.13 -44.38
CA GLU A 36 -13.74 -3.47 -44.98
C GLU A 36 -14.81 -4.34 -44.28
N LEU A 37 -15.52 -3.81 -43.28
CA LEU A 37 -16.66 -4.48 -42.65
C LEU A 37 -17.94 -4.31 -43.48
N ASP A 38 -17.83 -4.55 -44.77
CA ASP A 38 -18.93 -4.39 -45.71
C ASP A 38 -19.85 -5.61 -45.62
N SER A 39 -20.84 -5.57 -44.71
CA SER A 39 -22.05 -6.42 -44.56
C SER A 39 -21.92 -7.96 -44.58
N LYS A 40 -20.78 -8.54 -44.93
CA LYS A 40 -20.47 -9.97 -45.00
C LYS A 40 -19.31 -10.22 -44.07
N GLY A 41 -19.62 -10.73 -42.88
CA GLY A 41 -18.70 -10.76 -41.74
C GLY A 41 -17.32 -11.37 -42.01
N LEU A 42 -16.42 -11.16 -41.05
CA LEU A 42 -14.99 -11.52 -41.00
C LEU A 42 -14.57 -12.89 -41.61
N LEU A 43 -15.51 -13.83 -41.75
CA LEU A 43 -15.31 -15.17 -42.30
C LEU A 43 -15.34 -15.24 -43.84
N GLU A 44 -15.94 -14.26 -44.54
CA GLU A 44 -15.97 -14.23 -46.02
C GLU A 44 -14.80 -13.44 -46.64
N SER A 45 -13.85 -12.94 -45.83
CA SER A 45 -12.68 -12.22 -46.35
C SER A 45 -11.76 -13.14 -47.15
N LYS A 46 -11.03 -12.58 -48.12
CA LYS A 46 -10.05 -13.31 -48.93
C LYS A 46 -8.88 -13.89 -48.08
N THR A 47 -8.68 -13.41 -46.84
CA THR A 47 -7.62 -13.86 -45.92
C THR A 47 -8.07 -13.95 -44.45
N PRO A 48 -9.01 -14.86 -44.12
CA PRO A 48 -9.76 -14.79 -42.86
C PRO A 48 -8.89 -14.95 -41.60
N ARG A 49 -7.81 -15.76 -41.67
CA ARG A 49 -6.89 -15.95 -40.53
C ARG A 49 -6.04 -14.72 -40.21
N ARG A 50 -5.58 -14.02 -41.24
CA ARG A 50 -4.72 -12.84 -41.09
C ARG A 50 -5.53 -11.67 -40.54
N ASP A 51 -6.75 -11.50 -41.04
CA ASP A 51 -7.60 -10.39 -40.65
C ASP A 51 -8.11 -10.61 -39.21
N PHE A 52 -8.49 -11.84 -38.84
CA PHE A 52 -8.76 -12.20 -37.45
C PHE A 52 -7.61 -11.85 -36.48
N LEU A 53 -6.36 -12.19 -36.83
CA LEU A 53 -5.20 -11.87 -35.97
C LEU A 53 -4.92 -10.37 -35.86
N LYS A 54 -5.16 -9.60 -36.93
CA LYS A 54 -5.07 -8.13 -36.89
C LYS A 54 -6.12 -7.58 -35.92
N TYR A 55 -7.39 -7.95 -36.07
CA TYR A 55 -8.45 -7.45 -35.18
C TYR A 55 -8.25 -7.90 -33.74
N LEU A 56 -7.90 -9.15 -33.51
CA LEU A 56 -7.62 -9.65 -32.17
C LEU A 56 -6.44 -8.92 -31.55
N GLY A 57 -5.38 -8.67 -32.31
CA GLY A 57 -4.21 -7.90 -31.87
C GLY A 57 -4.52 -6.42 -31.59
N PHE A 58 -5.26 -5.75 -32.47
CA PHE A 58 -5.67 -4.35 -32.29
C PHE A 58 -6.67 -4.18 -31.14
N SER A 59 -7.66 -5.06 -31.02
CA SER A 59 -8.64 -5.02 -29.93
C SER A 59 -8.02 -5.32 -28.57
N THR A 60 -7.11 -6.31 -28.47
CA THR A 60 -6.38 -6.56 -27.21
C THR A 60 -5.42 -5.43 -26.86
N ALA A 61 -4.70 -4.86 -27.83
CA ALA A 61 -3.83 -3.71 -27.58
C ALA A 61 -4.64 -2.47 -27.14
N ALA A 62 -5.75 -2.17 -27.81
CA ALA A 62 -6.63 -1.06 -27.45
C ALA A 62 -7.29 -1.26 -26.07
N ALA A 63 -7.76 -2.47 -25.77
CA ALA A 63 -8.33 -2.81 -24.47
C ALA A 63 -7.27 -2.75 -23.37
N ALA A 64 -6.04 -3.20 -23.63
CA ALA A 64 -4.94 -3.10 -22.68
C ALA A 64 -4.59 -1.64 -22.40
N ILE A 65 -4.49 -0.78 -23.42
CA ILE A 65 -4.23 0.66 -23.25
C ILE A 65 -5.36 1.32 -22.45
N ALA A 66 -6.62 1.06 -22.80
CA ALA A 66 -7.78 1.59 -22.10
C ALA A 66 -7.89 1.10 -20.65
N ALA A 67 -7.57 -0.17 -20.37
CA ALA A 67 -7.57 -0.73 -19.02
C ALA A 67 -6.32 -0.38 -18.21
N SER A 68 -5.24 0.09 -18.85
CA SER A 68 -3.95 0.40 -18.19
C SER A 68 -3.82 1.82 -17.67
N CYS A 69 -4.79 2.70 -17.95
CA CYS A 69 -4.71 4.11 -17.60
C CYS A 69 -5.63 4.49 -16.44
N GLU A 70 -5.18 4.17 -15.23
CA GLU A 70 -5.23 5.08 -14.07
C GLU A 70 -4.45 4.43 -12.92
N MET A 71 -3.12 4.57 -12.95
CA MET A 71 -2.34 4.23 -11.76
C MET A 71 -2.70 5.24 -10.67
N PRO A 72 -3.17 4.78 -9.49
CA PRO A 72 -3.57 5.69 -8.43
C PRO A 72 -2.37 6.53 -8.00
N VAL A 73 -2.58 7.85 -7.90
CA VAL A 73 -1.55 8.79 -7.45
C VAL A 73 -1.10 8.40 -6.04
N ARG A 74 0.15 7.95 -5.90
CA ARG A 74 0.75 7.65 -4.60
C ARG A 74 1.21 8.95 -3.94
N LYS A 75 0.65 9.23 -2.76
CA LYS A 75 1.03 10.41 -1.96
C LYS A 75 2.11 10.03 -0.95
N ALA A 76 3.12 10.88 -0.80
CA ALA A 76 4.12 10.78 0.26
C ALA A 76 3.86 11.92 1.26
N VAL A 77 3.61 11.57 2.52
CA VAL A 77 3.36 12.55 3.60
C VAL A 77 4.63 12.65 4.46
N PRO A 78 5.37 13.78 4.42
CA PRO A 78 6.53 13.97 5.27
C PRO A 78 6.13 14.28 6.72
N TYR A 79 7.09 14.15 7.64
CA TYR A 79 6.90 14.59 9.02
C TYR A 79 6.74 16.11 9.07
N LEU A 80 5.74 16.59 9.81
CA LEU A 80 5.57 18.03 10.08
C LEU A 80 6.71 18.55 10.96
N ASN A 81 7.02 17.81 12.02
CA ASN A 81 8.18 18.04 12.87
C ASN A 81 8.95 16.72 12.98
N ARG A 82 10.11 16.63 12.34
CA ARG A 82 10.92 15.41 12.33
C ARG A 82 11.79 15.36 13.58
N PRO A 83 11.71 14.30 14.40
CA PRO A 83 12.62 14.14 15.52
C PRO A 83 14.03 13.79 15.01
N ASP A 84 15.07 14.27 15.70
CA ASP A 84 16.46 14.14 15.25
C ASP A 84 16.95 12.69 15.17
N ASN A 85 16.39 11.82 16.00
CA ASN A 85 16.73 10.40 16.09
C ASN A 85 16.04 9.52 15.03
N LEU A 86 15.30 10.10 14.08
CA LEU A 86 14.57 9.36 13.05
C LEU A 86 14.95 9.86 11.66
N ILE A 87 15.54 8.95 10.88
CA ILE A 87 15.82 9.16 9.46
C ILE A 87 14.85 8.27 8.66
N PRO A 88 13.91 8.85 7.88
CA PRO A 88 12.94 8.07 7.13
C PRO A 88 13.61 7.00 6.24
N GLY A 89 13.14 5.77 6.35
CA GLY A 89 13.67 4.63 5.59
C GLY A 89 14.86 3.90 6.23
N VAL A 90 15.51 4.48 7.24
CA VAL A 90 16.55 3.80 8.03
C VAL A 90 15.91 3.17 9.27
N ALA A 91 16.26 1.91 9.57
CA ALA A 91 15.73 1.22 10.73
C ALA A 91 16.50 1.60 12.00
N ASN A 92 15.76 1.86 13.07
CA ASN A 92 16.30 2.07 14.41
C ASN A 92 16.17 0.79 15.24
N TYR A 93 17.04 0.62 16.23
CA TYR A 93 17.06 -0.53 17.11
C TYR A 93 16.97 -0.06 18.56
N TYR A 94 16.01 -0.59 19.31
CA TYR A 94 15.79 -0.23 20.71
C TYR A 94 15.90 -1.47 21.59
N ALA A 95 16.66 -1.38 22.67
CA ALA A 95 16.70 -2.43 23.69
C ALA A 95 15.43 -2.35 24.55
N SER A 96 14.72 -3.47 24.66
CA SER A 96 13.49 -3.61 25.45
C SER A 96 13.45 -4.98 26.13
N THR A 97 12.38 -5.24 26.88
CA THR A 97 12.15 -6.53 27.54
C THR A 97 10.74 -7.01 27.22
N TYR A 98 10.64 -8.24 26.73
CA TYR A 98 9.37 -8.93 26.55
C TYR A 98 8.98 -9.60 27.86
N VAL A 99 7.76 -9.34 28.34
CA VAL A 99 7.22 -9.93 29.56
C VAL A 99 5.84 -10.51 29.28
N ASN A 100 5.69 -11.83 29.36
CA ASN A 100 4.41 -12.51 29.22
C ASN A 100 4.43 -13.86 29.96
N GLY A 101 3.35 -14.20 30.68
CA GLY A 101 3.20 -15.51 31.31
C GLY A 101 4.29 -15.90 32.32
N GLY A 102 5.00 -14.92 32.89
CA GLY A 102 6.15 -15.15 33.78
C GLY A 102 7.51 -15.23 33.06
N ASP A 103 7.53 -15.30 31.74
CA ASP A 103 8.76 -15.21 30.96
C ASP A 103 9.19 -13.76 30.80
N ALA A 104 10.47 -13.49 31.09
CA ALA A 104 11.10 -12.19 30.85
C ALA A 104 12.32 -12.38 29.94
N VAL A 105 12.23 -11.87 28.70
CA VAL A 105 13.28 -12.04 27.68
C VAL A 105 13.80 -10.67 27.29
N SER A 106 15.11 -10.47 27.38
CA SER A 106 15.76 -9.25 26.87
C SER A 106 15.80 -9.29 25.35
N VAL A 107 15.24 -8.26 24.72
CA VAL A 107 15.02 -8.19 23.28
C VAL A 107 15.49 -6.87 22.68
N ILE A 108 15.80 -6.89 21.39
CA ILE A 108 16.05 -5.72 20.56
C ILE A 108 14.90 -5.59 19.57
N VAL A 109 14.23 -4.43 19.59
CA VAL A 109 13.12 -4.11 18.71
C VAL A 109 13.64 -3.31 17.52
N LYS A 110 13.50 -3.86 16.32
CA LYS A 110 13.74 -3.14 15.08
C LYS A 110 12.51 -2.32 14.72
N GLN A 111 12.69 -1.03 14.57
CA GLN A 111 11.65 -0.05 14.28
C GLN A 111 11.91 0.65 12.96
N ARG A 112 10.85 0.85 12.17
CA ARG A 112 10.88 1.66 10.95
C ARG A 112 9.91 2.83 11.10
N ASP A 113 10.43 4.06 11.00
CA ASP A 113 9.62 5.28 11.02
C ASP A 113 8.62 5.37 12.21
N GLY A 114 9.00 4.89 13.40
CA GLY A 114 8.10 4.85 14.56
C GLY A 114 7.45 3.49 14.86
N ARG A 115 7.46 2.55 13.90
CA ARG A 115 6.69 1.31 13.96
C ARG A 115 7.59 0.09 14.19
N PRO A 116 7.42 -0.68 15.27
CA PRO A 116 8.11 -1.96 15.46
C PRO A 116 7.80 -2.92 14.31
N ILE A 117 8.80 -3.51 13.67
CA ILE A 117 8.61 -4.45 12.55
C ILE A 117 9.14 -5.84 12.85
N LYS A 118 10.07 -5.96 13.80
CA LYS A 118 10.70 -7.22 14.17
C LYS A 118 11.29 -7.11 15.57
N ILE A 119 11.28 -8.22 16.29
CA ILE A 119 11.92 -8.39 17.58
C ILE A 119 13.03 -9.42 17.40
N GLU A 120 14.18 -9.20 17.99
CA GLU A 120 15.28 -10.15 18.08
C GLU A 120 15.83 -10.20 19.50
N GLY A 121 16.68 -11.16 19.80
CA GLY A 121 17.23 -11.31 21.15
C GLY A 121 18.36 -10.31 21.36
N ASN A 122 18.49 -9.82 22.59
CA ASN A 122 19.62 -8.98 22.92
C ASN A 122 20.87 -9.84 23.14
N GLU A 123 21.86 -9.72 22.25
CA GLU A 123 23.16 -10.42 22.36
C GLU A 123 23.94 -10.04 23.62
N LEU A 124 23.73 -8.81 24.12
CA LEU A 124 24.37 -8.31 25.35
C LEU A 124 23.70 -8.81 26.63
N SER A 125 22.60 -9.56 26.52
CA SER A 125 21.92 -10.17 27.67
C SER A 125 22.73 -11.34 28.21
N SER A 126 23.08 -11.30 29.50
CA SER A 126 23.75 -12.42 30.17
C SER A 126 22.88 -13.68 30.27
N LEU A 127 21.56 -13.50 30.26
CA LEU A 127 20.55 -14.56 30.40
C LEU A 127 20.31 -15.29 29.09
N THR A 128 19.95 -14.54 28.04
CA THR A 128 19.46 -15.09 26.78
C THR A 128 20.54 -15.13 25.70
N LYS A 129 21.62 -14.33 25.83
CA LYS A 129 22.76 -14.28 24.91
C LYS A 129 22.35 -14.18 23.42
N GLY A 130 21.31 -13.40 23.12
CA GLY A 130 20.77 -13.26 21.76
C GLY A 130 19.60 -14.20 21.42
N GLY A 131 19.22 -15.12 22.31
CA GLY A 131 18.06 -16.00 22.11
C GLY A 131 16.71 -15.30 22.33
N THR A 132 15.70 -15.76 21.58
CA THR A 132 14.28 -15.35 21.75
C THR A 132 13.35 -16.54 21.74
N SER A 133 12.19 -16.43 22.39
CA SER A 133 11.11 -17.40 22.26
C SER A 133 10.26 -17.16 21.01
N ALA A 134 9.56 -18.19 20.54
CA ALA A 134 8.60 -18.06 19.44
C ALA A 134 7.48 -17.07 19.77
N GLN A 135 7.06 -17.01 21.03
CA GLN A 135 6.06 -16.06 21.51
C GLN A 135 6.57 -14.61 21.45
N ALA A 136 7.81 -14.36 21.88
CA ALA A 136 8.42 -13.03 21.78
C ALA A 136 8.50 -12.55 20.33
N GLN A 137 8.84 -13.44 19.40
CA GLN A 137 8.86 -13.16 17.96
C GLN A 137 7.46 -12.88 17.39
N ALA A 138 6.45 -13.64 17.82
CA ALA A 138 5.06 -13.48 17.39
C ALA A 138 4.37 -12.26 17.99
N SER A 139 4.87 -11.69 19.10
CA SER A 139 4.26 -10.54 19.78
C SER A 139 4.14 -9.28 18.92
N VAL A 140 4.92 -9.17 17.84
CA VAL A 140 4.74 -8.09 16.85
C VAL A 140 3.36 -8.18 16.18
N LEU A 141 2.85 -9.38 15.94
CA LEU A 141 1.53 -9.58 15.35
C LEU A 141 0.42 -9.20 16.32
N ASP A 142 0.58 -9.55 17.60
CA ASP A 142 -0.34 -9.14 18.67
C ASP A 142 -0.43 -7.61 18.76
N LEU A 143 0.72 -6.90 18.65
CA LEU A 143 0.72 -5.43 18.63
C LEU A 143 -0.15 -4.85 17.50
N TYR A 144 -0.12 -5.48 16.31
CA TYR A 144 -0.87 -5.03 15.12
C TYR A 144 -2.21 -5.73 14.92
N ASP A 145 -2.71 -6.48 15.91
CA ASP A 145 -4.00 -7.14 15.81
C ASP A 145 -5.15 -6.12 15.82
N THR A 146 -5.98 -6.16 14.79
CA THR A 146 -7.15 -5.28 14.61
C THR A 146 -8.29 -5.57 15.59
N THR A 147 -8.30 -6.75 16.21
CA THR A 147 -9.34 -7.21 17.16
C THR A 147 -9.11 -6.70 18.58
N ARG A 148 -7.98 -6.03 18.84
CA ARG A 148 -7.68 -5.44 20.15
C ARG A 148 -8.72 -4.38 20.54
N LEU A 149 -9.05 -4.37 21.82
CA LEU A 149 -9.92 -3.36 22.42
C LEU A 149 -9.29 -1.97 22.26
N ARG A 150 -10.01 -1.07 21.58
CA ARG A 150 -9.59 0.32 21.36
C ARG A 150 -10.04 1.25 22.49
N HIS A 151 -11.13 0.89 23.15
CA HIS A 151 -11.76 1.68 24.20
C HIS A 151 -12.04 0.80 25.42
N PRO A 152 -12.00 1.39 26.64
CA PRO A 152 -12.42 0.69 27.85
C PRO A 152 -13.91 0.32 27.77
N LEU A 153 -14.27 -0.80 28.39
CA LEU A 153 -15.63 -1.32 28.40
C LEU A 153 -16.22 -1.32 29.81
N GLN A 154 -17.49 -0.95 29.94
CA GLN A 154 -18.27 -1.05 31.16
C GLN A 154 -19.33 -2.14 31.01
N LYS A 155 -19.44 -3.02 32.01
CA LYS A 155 -20.52 -4.00 32.08
C LYS A 155 -21.86 -3.31 32.34
N THR A 156 -22.83 -3.53 31.46
CA THR A 156 -24.21 -3.03 31.56
C THR A 156 -25.17 -4.21 31.42
N GLY A 157 -25.68 -4.72 32.54
CA GLY A 157 -26.49 -5.94 32.54
C GLY A 157 -25.64 -7.16 32.15
N ASN A 158 -26.04 -7.86 31.08
CA ASN A 158 -25.28 -8.99 30.53
C ASN A 158 -24.28 -8.61 29.43
N ASP A 159 -24.30 -7.36 28.94
CA ASP A 159 -23.45 -6.91 27.85
C ASP A 159 -22.36 -5.95 28.32
N PHE A 160 -21.37 -5.72 27.47
CA PHE A 160 -20.32 -4.71 27.67
C PHE A 160 -20.54 -3.56 26.69
N LYS A 161 -20.53 -2.33 27.21
CA LYS A 161 -20.65 -1.11 26.41
C LYS A 161 -19.37 -0.31 26.48
N GLU A 162 -18.98 0.30 25.37
CA GLU A 162 -17.82 1.17 25.31
C GLU A 162 -18.02 2.41 26.18
N VAL A 163 -16.96 2.76 26.92
CA VAL A 163 -16.85 4.00 27.68
C VAL A 163 -16.20 5.05 26.79
N THR A 164 -16.75 6.25 26.80
CA THR A 164 -16.40 7.32 25.84
C THR A 164 -14.97 7.84 26.00
N SER A 165 -14.39 7.83 27.21
CA SER A 165 -13.02 8.28 27.46
C SER A 165 -12.35 7.58 28.64
N PHE A 166 -11.02 7.59 28.67
CA PHE A 166 -10.26 7.06 29.81
C PHE A 166 -10.54 7.86 31.10
N GLU A 167 -10.74 9.18 31.01
CA GLU A 167 -11.07 9.99 32.20
C GLU A 167 -12.42 9.62 32.80
N SER A 168 -13.42 9.32 31.97
CA SER A 168 -14.73 8.87 32.46
C SER A 168 -14.66 7.48 33.09
N PHE A 169 -13.80 6.60 32.55
CA PHE A 169 -13.50 5.30 33.14
C PHE A 169 -12.79 5.46 34.50
N ASP A 170 -11.78 6.31 34.60
CA ASP A 170 -11.05 6.57 35.84
C ASP A 170 -11.96 7.12 36.94
N LYS A 171 -12.86 8.04 36.58
CA LYS A 171 -13.86 8.58 37.52
C LYS A 171 -14.77 7.48 38.06
N MET A 172 -15.26 6.60 37.19
CA MET A 172 -16.11 5.47 37.57
C MET A 172 -15.40 4.52 38.52
N VAL A 173 -14.15 4.15 38.22
CA VAL A 173 -13.33 3.29 39.08
C VAL A 173 -13.06 3.98 40.42
N GLY A 174 -12.71 5.26 40.41
CA GLY A 174 -12.45 6.06 41.61
C GLY A 174 -13.67 6.15 42.54
N GLU A 175 -14.86 6.42 41.99
CA GLU A 175 -16.13 6.43 42.74
C GLU A 175 -16.47 5.05 43.32
N ALA A 176 -16.26 3.98 42.54
CA ALA A 176 -16.47 2.60 43.01
C ALA A 176 -15.52 2.23 44.16
N ILE A 177 -14.26 2.65 44.09
CA ILE A 177 -13.28 2.44 45.16
C ILE A 177 -13.65 3.26 46.41
N ALA A 178 -14.03 4.53 46.26
CA ALA A 178 -14.47 5.35 47.38
C ALA A 178 -15.74 4.77 48.07
N GLY A 179 -16.64 4.16 47.30
CA GLY A 179 -17.84 3.48 47.78
C GLY A 179 -17.63 2.08 48.38
N LEU A 180 -16.38 1.58 48.49
CA LEU A 180 -16.10 0.25 49.07
C LEU A 180 -16.46 0.17 50.56
N GLY A 181 -16.36 1.27 51.31
CA GLY A 181 -16.72 1.30 52.74
C GLY A 181 -15.92 0.32 53.59
N GLY A 182 -14.64 0.09 53.26
CA GLY A 182 -13.76 -0.86 53.97
C GLY A 182 -13.86 -2.33 53.53
N ARG A 183 -14.66 -2.64 52.51
CA ARG A 183 -14.68 -3.99 51.90
C ARG A 183 -13.33 -4.31 51.22
N PRO A 184 -12.91 -5.59 51.18
CA PRO A 184 -11.66 -5.97 50.55
C PRO A 184 -11.71 -5.74 49.04
N LEU A 185 -10.64 -5.16 48.50
CA LEU A 185 -10.38 -5.03 47.06
C LEU A 185 -9.45 -6.18 46.63
N VAL A 186 -9.81 -6.86 45.55
CA VAL A 186 -8.99 -7.93 44.97
C VAL A 186 -8.55 -7.49 43.57
N LEU A 187 -7.25 -7.55 43.33
CA LEU A 187 -6.67 -7.41 42.00
C LEU A 187 -6.44 -8.83 41.47
N LEU A 188 -7.11 -9.16 40.38
CA LEU A 188 -7.02 -10.45 39.68
C LEU A 188 -6.03 -10.37 38.53
#